data_AF-A0A7T7XQB4-F1
#
_entry.id   AF-A0A7T7XQB4-F1
#
_cell.length_a   1.000
_cell.length_b   1.000
_cell.length_c   1.000
_cell.angle_alpha   90.00
_cell.angle_beta   90.00
_cell.angle_gamma   90.00
#
_symmetry.space_group_name_H-M   'P 1'
#
loop_
_entity.id
_entity.type
_entity.pdbx_description
1 polymer ?
#
loop_
_entity_poly.entity_id
_entity_poly.type
_entity_poly.pdbx_seq_one_letter_code
_entity_poly.pdbx_strand_id
1 'polypeptide(L)' 'MKSPVVFLHGFENEELLTVVRAVKKALAEAGEDPGAVAFASSTPNNIDWTVKDLIREVREEHDYMKKNPPVSP' A
#
# COMPACT_ATOMS: atom_id res chain seq x y z
N MET A 1 14.75 5.12 -5.73
CA MET A 1 14.28 5.03 -4.33
C MET A 1 13.65 3.66 -4.10
N LYS A 2 13.86 3.06 -2.93
CA LYS A 2 13.24 1.77 -2.57
C LYS A 2 11.84 2.07 -2.01
N SER A 3 10.82 2.00 -2.87
CA SER A 3 9.40 2.11 -2.46
C SER A 3 8.80 0.69 -2.46
N PRO A 4 8.95 -0.07 -1.36
CA PRO A 4 8.39 -1.42 -1.28
C PRO A 4 6.87 -1.38 -1.43
N VAL A 5 6.33 -2.41 -2.08
CA VAL A 5 4.89 -2.56 -2.33
C VAL A 5 4.45 -3.88 -1.71
N VAL A 6 3.33 -3.84 -0.97
CA VAL A 6 2.62 -5.02 -0.51
C VAL A 6 1.31 -5.12 -1.29
N PHE A 7 1.10 -6.25 -1.96
CA PHE A 7 -0.13 -6.54 -2.72
C PHE A 7 -0.95 -7.60 -2.01
N LEU A 8 -2.23 -7.33 -1.82
CA LEU A 8 -3.19 -8.17 -1.07
C LEU A 8 -4.33 -8.59 -2.01
N HIS A 9 -4.81 -9.82 -1.91
CA HIS A 9 -5.90 -10.34 -2.73
C HIS A 9 -6.88 -11.15 -1.90
N GLY A 10 -8.18 -10.98 -2.15
CA GLY A 10 -9.23 -11.80 -1.55
C GLY A 10 -9.56 -11.51 -0.08
N PHE A 11 -9.16 -10.34 0.44
CA PHE A 11 -9.48 -9.90 1.80
C PHE A 11 -10.66 -8.92 1.79
N GLU A 12 -11.51 -9.03 2.80
CA GLU A 12 -12.56 -8.04 3.08
C GLU A 12 -11.96 -6.78 3.74
N ASN A 13 -12.70 -5.66 3.72
CA ASN A 13 -12.19 -4.35 4.17
C ASN A 13 -11.62 -4.37 5.61
N GLU A 14 -12.29 -5.06 6.54
CA GLU A 14 -11.83 -5.16 7.93
C GLU A 14 -10.54 -5.99 8.06
N GLU A 15 -10.41 -7.03 7.25
CA GLU A 15 -9.24 -7.89 7.20
C GLU A 15 -8.05 -7.17 6.56
N LEU A 16 -8.28 -6.42 5.47
CA LEU A 16 -7.27 -5.55 4.84
C LEU A 16 -6.67 -4.58 5.86
N LEU A 17 -7.50 -3.88 6.62
CA LEU A 17 -7.03 -2.95 7.66
C LEU A 17 -6.22 -3.67 8.74
N THR A 18 -6.61 -4.88 9.10
CA THR A 18 -5.88 -5.72 10.07
C THR A 18 -4.50 -6.09 9.55
N VAL A 19 -4.40 -6.54 8.30
CA VAL A 19 -3.11 -6.88 7.65
C VAL A 19 -2.21 -5.65 7.52
N VAL A 20 -2.74 -4.52 7.05
CA VAL A 20 -1.99 -3.25 6.92
C VAL A 20 -1.41 -2.83 8.27
N ARG A 21 -2.22 -2.89 9.35
CA ARG A 21 -1.77 -2.57 10.70
C ARG A 21 -0.66 -3.51 11.17
N ALA A 22 -0.79 -4.82 10.92
CA ALA A 22 0.22 -5.81 11.30
C ALA A 22 1.56 -5.54 10.60
N VAL A 23 1.54 -5.29 9.28
CA VAL A 23 2.75 -4.98 8.52
C VAL A 23 3.40 -3.69 9.02
N LYS A 24 2.61 -2.60 9.20
CA LYS A 24 3.13 -1.32 9.71
C LYS A 24 3.75 -1.46 11.10
N LYS A 25 3.13 -2.23 11.98
CA LYS A 25 3.65 -2.52 13.32
C LYS A 25 5.00 -3.25 13.24
N ALA A 26 5.09 -4.31 12.43
CA ALA A 26 6.33 -5.08 12.28
C ALA A 26 7.49 -4.22 11.73
N LEU A 27 7.20 -3.30 10.80
CA LEU A 27 8.20 -2.38 10.27
C LEU A 27 8.69 -1.40 11.34
N ALA A 28 7.78 -0.83 12.13
CA ALA A 28 8.13 0.04 13.24
C ALA A 28 9.01 -0.68 14.28
N GLU A 29 8.67 -1.93 14.61
CA GLU A 29 9.45 -2.78 15.52
C GLU A 29 10.85 -3.11 14.97
N ALA A 30 10.98 -3.20 13.64
CA ALA A 30 12.25 -3.38 12.96
C ALA A 30 13.07 -2.08 12.78
N GLY A 31 12.55 -0.93 13.21
CA GLY A 31 13.20 0.38 13.06
C GLY A 31 13.08 0.99 11.65
N GLU A 32 12.18 0.48 10.82
CA GLU A 32 11.90 0.97 9.46
C GLU A 32 10.72 1.96 9.47
N ASP A 33 10.68 2.89 8.51
CA ASP A 33 9.55 3.82 8.35
C ASP A 33 8.29 3.09 7.83
N PRO A 34 7.20 2.97 8.62
CA PRO A 34 5.97 2.31 8.17
C PRO A 34 5.27 3.08 7.02
N GLY A 35 5.56 4.37 6.87
CA GLY A 35 5.09 5.21 5.77
C GLY A 35 5.86 4.98 4.46
N ALA A 36 6.99 4.27 4.49
CA ALA A 36 7.77 3.97 3.29
C ALA A 36 7.08 2.94 2.37
N VAL A 37 6.16 2.14 2.91
CA VAL A 37 5.52 1.04 2.18
C VAL A 37 4.20 1.46 1.55
N ALA A 38 4.06 1.19 0.26
CA ALA A 38 2.80 1.33 -0.46
C ALA A 38 2.00 0.03 -0.37
N PHE A 39 0.69 0.15 -0.20
CA PHE A 39 -0.22 -1.00 -0.11
C PHE A 39 -1.20 -0.95 -1.26
N ALA A 40 -1.48 -2.11 -1.84
CA ALA A 40 -2.50 -2.26 -2.86
C ALA A 40 -3.30 -3.54 -2.61
N SER A 41 -4.57 -3.51 -3.02
CA SER A 41 -5.38 -4.71 -3.11
C SER A 41 -5.87 -4.93 -4.53
N SER A 42 -6.09 -6.19 -4.88
CA SER A 42 -6.80 -6.52 -6.10
C SER A 42 -8.24 -6.00 -6.04
N THR A 43 -8.70 -5.42 -7.13
CA THR A 43 -10.07 -4.99 -7.36
C THR A 43 -10.49 -5.47 -8.75
N PRO A 44 -11.79 -5.47 -9.08
CA PRO A 44 -12.23 -5.75 -10.45
C PRO A 44 -11.53 -4.88 -11.51
N ASN A 45 -11.07 -3.68 -11.13
CA ASN A 45 -10.43 -2.73 -12.05
C ASN A 45 -8.95 -3.05 -12.36
N ASN A 46 -8.26 -3.79 -11.49
CA ASN A 46 -6.82 -4.03 -11.60
C ASN A 46 -6.43 -5.52 -11.63
N ILE A 47 -7.40 -6.44 -11.61
CA ILE A 47 -7.13 -7.88 -11.53
C ILE A 47 -6.33 -8.43 -12.72
N ASP A 48 -6.53 -7.85 -13.91
CA ASP A 48 -5.84 -8.26 -15.13
C ASP A 48 -4.54 -7.47 -15.39
N TRP A 49 -4.16 -6.57 -14.47
CA TRP A 49 -2.95 -5.78 -14.64
C TRP A 49 -1.71 -6.64 -14.45
N THR A 50 -0.67 -6.34 -15.23
CA THR A 50 0.63 -6.95 -14.95
C THR A 50 1.15 -6.44 -13.61
N VAL A 51 1.88 -7.29 -12.89
CA VAL A 51 2.53 -6.89 -11.62
C VAL A 51 3.42 -5.63 -11.82
N LYS A 52 4.02 -5.48 -13.00
CA LYS A 52 4.83 -4.31 -13.36
C LYS A 52 4.00 -3.03 -13.39
N ASP A 53 2.84 -3.05 -14.05
CA ASP A 53 1.97 -1.89 -14.14
C ASP A 53 1.37 -1.56 -12.77
N LEU A 54 0.94 -2.58 -12.03
CA LEU A 54 0.42 -2.39 -10.67
C LEU A 54 1.44 -1.74 -9.74
N ILE A 55 2.70 -2.20 -9.75
CA ILE A 55 3.77 -1.60 -8.94
C ILE A 55 4.02 -0.14 -9.34
N ARG A 56 3.95 0.20 -10.63
CA ARG A 56 4.14 1.57 -11.11
C ARG A 56 3.06 2.48 -10.54
N GLU A 57 1.80 2.18 -10.81
CA GLU A 57 0.67 3.02 -10.40
C GLU A 57 0.61 3.18 -8.88
N VAL A 58 0.75 2.09 -8.13
CA VAL A 58 0.69 2.12 -6.65
C VAL A 58 1.80 2.97 -6.04
N ARG A 59 3.00 2.97 -6.64
CA ARG A 59 4.09 3.84 -6.18
C ARG A 59 3.82 5.30 -6.48
N GLU A 60 3.30 5.59 -7.68
CA GLU A 60 2.98 6.96 -8.10
C GLU A 60 1.87 7.55 -7.22
N GLU A 61 0.82 6.79 -6.94
CA GLU A 61 -0.25 7.18 -6.02
C GLU A 61 0.28 7.41 -4.59
N HIS A 62 1.11 6.50 -4.07
CA HIS A 62 1.68 6.65 -2.73
C HIS A 62 2.58 7.88 -2.62
N ASP A 63 3.42 8.14 -3.62
CA ASP A 63 4.29 9.31 -3.66
C ASP A 63 3.46 10.61 -3.80
N TYR A 64 2.35 10.57 -4.54
CA TYR A 64 1.41 11.68 -4.62
C TYR A 64 0.75 11.95 -3.27
N MET A 65 0.25 10.93 -2.58
CA MET A 65 -0.40 11.06 -1.26
C MET A 65 0.56 11.56 -0.17
N LYS A 66 1.84 11.17 -0.23
CA LYS A 66 2.86 11.74 0.67
C LYS A 66 3.07 13.24 0.47
N LYS A 67 3.01 13.71 -0.78
CA LYS A 67 3.16 15.13 -1.13
C LYS A 67 1.87 15.92 -0.91
N ASN A 68 0.73 15.26 -1.01
CA ASN A 68 -0.61 15.84 -0.89
C ASN A 68 -1.43 15.05 0.14
N PRO A 69 -1.06 15.11 1.43
CA PRO A 69 -1.81 14.43 2.47
C PRO A 69 -3.27 14.94 2.45
N PRO A 70 -4.28 14.05 2.53
CA PRO A 70 -5.67 14.45 2.48
C PRO A 70 -5.96 15.45 3.60
N VAL A 71 -6.59 16.57 3.25
CA VAL A 71 -7.08 17.55 4.22
C VAL A 71 -8.24 16.88 4.95
N SER A 72 -8.07 16.53 6.22
CA SER A 72 -9.19 16.06 7.03
C SER A 72 -10.27 17.15 7.07
N PRO A 73 -11.56 16.84 6.84
CA PRO A 73 -12.65 17.77 7.07
C PRO A 73 -12.79 18.13 8.56
#